data_AF-A0A7C2JSW0-F1
#
_entry.id   AF-A0A7C2JSW0-F1
#
_cell.length_a   1.000
_cell.length_b   1.000
_cell.length_c   1.000
_cell.angle_alpha   90.00
_cell.angle_beta   90.00
_cell.angle_gamma   90.00
#
_symmetry.space_group_name_H-M   'P 1'
#
loop_
_entity.id
_entity.type
_entity.pdbx_description
1 polymer ?
#
loop_
_entity_poly.entity_id
_entity_poly.type
_entity_poly.pdbx_seq_one_letter_code
_entity_poly.pdbx_strand_id
1 'polypeptide(L)'
;AGAALGAVRAPTLLIVGGDDSVVLELNREALEQLRCVKELAVVPGATHLFEEPGTLDDVCDLAAAWFDRHSRSARGLASTDLDE
;
A
#
# COMPACT_ATOMS: atom_id res chain seq x y z
N ALA A 1 -10.55 -4.38 -10.77
CA ALA A 1 -11.21 -3.17 -10.19
C ALA A 1 -11.40 -2.15 -11.31
N GLY A 2 -12.52 -2.13 -12.04
CA GLY A 2 -12.66 -1.27 -13.23
C GLY A 2 -12.96 0.20 -12.90
N ALA A 3 -14.10 0.71 -13.37
CA ALA A 3 -14.51 2.11 -13.22
C ALA A 3 -14.47 2.67 -11.78
N ALA A 4 -14.47 1.80 -10.76
CA ALA A 4 -14.36 2.20 -9.35
C ALA A 4 -12.99 2.79 -8.98
N LEU A 5 -11.90 2.49 -9.68
CA LEU A 5 -10.55 2.97 -9.34
C LEU A 5 -10.45 4.49 -9.34
N GLY A 6 -11.12 5.16 -10.29
CA GLY A 6 -11.13 6.62 -10.36
C GLY A 6 -11.84 7.30 -9.18
N ALA A 7 -12.62 6.55 -8.39
CA ALA A 7 -13.32 7.06 -7.22
C ALA A 7 -12.54 6.88 -5.91
N VAL A 8 -11.42 6.14 -5.92
CA VAL A 8 -10.61 5.92 -4.72
C VAL A 8 -9.97 7.23 -4.28
N ARG A 9 -10.16 7.59 -3.00
CA ARG A 9 -9.60 8.81 -2.40
C ARG A 9 -8.49 8.54 -1.39
N ALA A 10 -8.50 7.38 -0.76
CA ALA A 10 -7.48 7.01 0.22
C ALA A 10 -6.13 6.77 -0.45
N PRO A 11 -5.00 7.14 0.18
CA PRO A 11 -3.68 6.73 -0.28
C PRO A 11 -3.63 5.21 -0.48
N THR A 12 -3.29 4.77 -1.68
CA THR A 12 -3.31 3.35 -2.07
C THR A 12 -1.90 2.86 -2.42
N LEU A 13 -1.44 1.83 -1.73
CA LEU A 13 -0.26 1.06 -2.13
C LEU A 13 -0.71 -0.23 -2.81
N LEU A 14 -0.17 -0.50 -3.99
CA LEU A 14 -0.30 -1.78 -4.67
C LEU A 14 0.99 -2.56 -4.45
N ILE A 15 0.91 -3.75 -3.84
CA ILE A 15 2.06 -4.64 -3.63
C ILE A 15 1.86 -5.88 -4.51
N VAL A 16 2.85 -6.20 -5.34
CA VAL A 16 2.78 -7.32 -6.30
C VAL A 16 4.06 -8.15 -6.27
N GLY A 17 3.93 -9.45 -6.53
CA GLY A 17 5.08 -10.32 -6.71
C GLY A 17 5.80 -10.06 -8.02
N GLY A 18 7.13 -10.03 -8.00
CA GLY A 18 7.96 -9.74 -9.18
C GLY A 18 7.92 -10.81 -10.26
N ASP A 19 7.60 -12.05 -9.89
CA ASP A 19 7.52 -13.18 -10.82
C ASP A 19 6.09 -13.38 -11.37
N ASP A 20 5.12 -12.61 -10.89
CA ASP A 20 3.74 -12.57 -11.40
C ASP A 20 3.58 -11.45 -12.45
N SER A 21 4.18 -11.65 -13.62
CA SER A 21 4.22 -10.65 -14.69
C SER A 21 2.85 -10.17 -15.17
N VAL A 22 1.84 -11.04 -15.15
CA VAL A 22 0.47 -10.71 -15.55
C VAL A 22 -0.18 -9.78 -14.52
N VAL A 23 -0.09 -10.14 -13.23
CA VAL A 23 -0.66 -9.31 -12.17
C VAL A 23 0.09 -7.99 -12.03
N LEU A 24 1.40 -7.98 -12.25
CA LEU A 24 2.21 -6.77 -12.30
C LEU A 24 1.70 -5.79 -13.35
N GLU A 25 1.44 -6.24 -14.57
CA GLU A 25 0.93 -5.36 -15.63
C GLU A 25 -0.48 -4.85 -15.34
N LEU A 26 -1.37 -5.72 -14.87
CA LEU A 26 -2.72 -5.32 -14.46
C LEU A 26 -2.70 -4.28 -13.33
N ASN A 27 -1.74 -4.37 -12.40
CA ASN A 27 -1.59 -3.39 -11.34
C ASN A 27 -0.95 -2.08 -11.82
N ARG A 28 -0.09 -2.10 -12.86
CA ARG A 28 0.36 -0.86 -13.51
C ARG A 28 -0.81 -0.13 -14.17
N GLU A 29 -1.65 -0.84 -14.91
CA GLU A 29 -2.87 -0.27 -15.50
C GLU A 29 -3.82 0.27 -14.42
N ALA A 30 -3.96 -0.43 -13.30
CA ALA A 30 -4.76 0.04 -12.18
C ALA A 30 -4.15 1.29 -11.52
N LEU A 31 -2.82 1.32 -11.38
CA LEU A 31 -2.08 2.46 -10.85
C LEU A 31 -2.35 3.70 -11.71
N GLU A 32 -2.34 3.59 -13.04
CA GLU A 32 -2.65 4.71 -13.94
C GLU A 32 -4.07 5.27 -13.72
N GLN A 33 -5.04 4.40 -13.44
CA GLN A 33 -6.44 4.78 -13.24
C GLN A 33 -6.73 5.45 -11.88
N LEU A 34 -5.92 5.17 -10.85
CA LEU A 34 -6.05 5.79 -9.53
C LEU A 34 -5.81 7.31 -9.59
N ARG A 35 -6.62 8.08 -8.87
CA ARG A 35 -6.53 9.56 -8.82
C ARG A 35 -6.09 10.11 -7.46
N CYS A 36 -5.63 9.25 -6.57
CA CYS A 36 -5.17 9.57 -5.23
C CYS A 36 -3.63 9.45 -5.12
N VAL A 37 -3.08 9.68 -3.92
CA VAL A 37 -1.70 9.30 -3.62
C VAL A 37 -1.58 7.79 -3.83
N LYS A 38 -0.62 7.38 -4.66
CA LYS A 38 -0.53 6.02 -5.14
C LYS A 38 0.92 5.59 -5.33
N GLU A 39 1.20 4.34 -5.03
CA GLU A 39 2.52 3.73 -5.19
C GLU A 39 2.34 2.26 -5.60
N LEU A 40 3.30 1.74 -6.38
CA LEU A 40 3.40 0.33 -6.73
C LEU A 40 4.74 -0.20 -6.21
N ALA A 41 4.70 -1.18 -5.32
CA ALA A 41 5.86 -1.90 -4.81
C ALA A 41 5.89 -3.32 -5.39
N VAL A 42 7.09 -3.76 -5.77
CA VAL A 42 7.32 -5.08 -6.34
C VAL A 42 8.21 -5.87 -5.38
N VAL A 43 7.77 -7.06 -4.98
CA VAL A 43 8.55 -7.98 -4.12
C VAL A 43 9.32 -8.96 -5.02
N PRO A 44 10.66 -8.88 -5.11
CA PRO A 44 11.44 -9.74 -5.99
C PRO A 44 11.31 -11.22 -5.61
N GLY A 45 11.18 -12.10 -6.60
CA GLY A 45 11.09 -13.56 -6.37
C GLY A 45 9.80 -14.05 -5.73
N ALA A 46 8.82 -13.16 -5.50
CA ALA A 46 7.50 -13.53 -5.03
C ALA A 46 6.57 -13.86 -6.20
N THR A 47 5.78 -14.92 -6.05
CA THR A 47 4.67 -15.25 -6.94
C THR A 47 3.35 -14.70 -6.38
N HIS A 48 2.21 -15.23 -6.82
CA HIS A 48 0.89 -14.66 -6.58
C HIS A 48 0.50 -14.54 -5.10
N LEU A 49 0.96 -15.48 -4.27
CA LEU A 49 0.54 -15.60 -2.87
C LEU A 49 1.62 -15.19 -1.87
N PHE A 50 2.81 -14.79 -2.35
CA PHE A 50 3.95 -14.47 -1.49
C PHE A 50 4.30 -15.62 -0.52
N GLU A 51 4.28 -16.87 -1.02
CA GLU A 51 4.59 -18.07 -0.22
C GLU A 51 6.09 -18.33 -0.13
N GLU A 52 6.88 -17.68 -0.98
CA GLU A 52 8.32 -17.84 -1.00
C GLU A 52 8.95 -17.28 0.29
N PRO A 53 10.02 -17.89 0.81
CA PRO A 53 10.62 -17.48 2.07
C PRO A 53 10.95 -15.98 2.12
N GLY A 54 10.44 -15.29 3.15
CA GLY A 54 10.67 -13.86 3.38
C GLY A 54 9.77 -12.90 2.58
N THR A 55 9.06 -13.38 1.56
CA THR A 55 8.27 -12.47 0.70
C THR A 55 7.05 -11.91 1.41
N LEU A 56 6.42 -12.67 2.30
CA LEU A 56 5.33 -12.15 3.13
C LEU A 56 5.83 -11.14 4.17
N ASP A 57 7.05 -11.31 4.69
CA ASP A 57 7.67 -10.35 5.61
C ASP A 57 7.91 -9.02 4.89
N ASP A 58 8.44 -9.06 3.66
CA ASP A 58 8.61 -7.87 2.82
C ASP A 58 7.27 -7.16 2.55
N VAL A 59 6.20 -7.90 2.26
CA VAL A 59 4.83 -7.34 2.11
C VAL A 59 4.39 -6.64 3.39
N CYS A 60 4.63 -7.25 4.55
CA CYS A 60 4.25 -6.69 5.84
C CYS A 60 5.01 -5.39 6.14
N ASP A 61 6.31 -5.36 5.89
CA ASP A 61 7.14 -4.17 6.10
C ASP A 61 6.72 -3.01 5.19
N LEU A 62 6.45 -3.30 3.92
CA LEU A 62 5.93 -2.32 2.95
C LEU A 62 4.57 -1.76 3.39
N ALA A 63 3.66 -2.63 3.82
CA ALA A 63 2.33 -2.23 4.29
C ALA A 63 2.41 -1.40 5.59
N ALA A 64 3.20 -1.82 6.57
CA ALA A 64 3.42 -1.10 7.81
C ALA A 64 3.97 0.30 7.54
N ALA A 65 5.01 0.41 6.71
CA ALA A 65 5.59 1.70 6.34
C ALA A 65 4.59 2.59 5.58
N TRP A 66 3.71 2.02 4.75
CA TRP A 66 2.65 2.79 4.08
C TRP A 66 1.66 3.38 5.08
N PHE A 67 1.18 2.55 6.01
CA PHE A 67 0.28 3.00 7.05
C PHE A 67 0.94 4.04 7.95
N ASP A 68 2.19 3.89 8.35
CA ASP A 68 2.89 4.90 9.16
C ASP A 68 3.00 6.25 8.43
N ARG A 69 3.24 6.23 7.12
CA ARG A 69 3.32 7.45 6.30
C ARG A 69 1.96 8.14 6.11
N HIS A 70 0.89 7.37 5.94
CA HIS A 70 -0.40 7.89 5.47
C HIS A 70 -1.54 7.83 6.48
N SER A 71 -1.38 7.05 7.55
CA SER A 71 -2.20 7.19 8.74
C SER A 71 -1.73 8.45 9.47
N ARG A 72 -2.41 9.56 9.19
CA ARG A 72 -2.46 10.62 10.19
C ARG A 72 -3.09 9.98 11.42
N SER A 73 -2.27 9.60 12.40
CA SER A 73 -2.74 9.59 13.78
C SER A 73 -3.52 10.89 13.98
N ALA A 74 -4.70 10.78 14.58
CA ALA A 74 -5.32 11.89 15.27
C ALA A 74 -4.35 12.39 16.36
N ARG A 75 -3.25 13.02 15.97
CA ARG A 75 -2.31 13.67 16.88
C ARG A 75 -2.88 15.06 17.10
N GLY A 76 -3.91 15.08 17.92
CA GLY A 76 -4.66 16.27 18.30
C GLY A 76 -5.69 15.87 19.34
N LEU A 77 -5.25 15.36 20.49
CA LEU A 77 -5.95 15.31 21.78
C LEU A 77 -5.05 14.60 22.81
N ALA A 78 -3.94 15.24 23.17
CA ALA A 78 -3.25 15.02 24.45
C ALA A 78 -2.29 16.20 24.72
N SER A 79 -2.82 17.42 24.70
CA SER A 79 -2.32 18.47 25.58
C SER A 79 -3.34 18.54 26.72
N THR A 80 -3.18 17.65 27.69
CA THR A 80 -3.75 17.89 29.00
C THR A 80 -2.76 18.83 29.68
N ASP A 81 -2.99 20.13 29.49
CA ASP A 81 -2.58 21.12 30.47
C ASP A 81 -3.24 20.71 31.79
N LEU A 82 -2.42 20.22 32.72
CA LEU A 82 -2.73 20.22 34.14
C LEU A 82 -1.67 21.11 34.79
N ASP A 83 -1.85 22.41 34.60
CA ASP A 83 -1.42 23.42 35.55
C ASP A 83 -2.62 23.73 36.46
N GLU A 84 -2.51 23.27 37.71
CA GLU A 84 -2.95 23.83 39.01
C GLU A 84 -3.19 22.71 40.03
#